data_AF-A0A357EX58-F1
#
_entry.id   AF-A0A357EX58-F1
#
_cell.length_a   1.000
_cell.length_b   1.000
_cell.length_c   1.000
_cell.angle_alpha   90.00
_cell.angle_beta   90.00
_cell.angle_gamma   90.00
#
_symmetry.space_group_name_H-M   'P 1'
#
loop_
_entity.id
_entity.type
_entity.pdbx_description
1 polymer ?
#
loop_
_entity_poly.entity_id
_entity_poly.type
_entity_poly.pdbx_seq_one_letter_code
_entity_poly.pdbx_strand_id
1 'polypeptide(L)'
;MFYFRINKVKILNNKTGKGIFGSGSDKATVQLWSLIVNGNIDLPNLEEMMATNDQARKKEIVSDIVQKVAASRRLTPIESVRDNMDVFFGDTGYVLFQSREIPMDFSWQFAAIKLNNKTRDIGREMQNVINHNDFDPFANSLPALVGATVNPAFTAAVEVGKFIFGILANNSAHKKDKQLGLLYMSLNRVEHYLHGVRDRQDVPDLSGNMRVDYSIFAYDDEKIHE
;
A
#
# COMPACT_ATOMS: atom_id res chain seq x y z
N MET A 1 -22.59 -5.69 -3.67
CA MET A 1 -21.44 -4.80 -3.34
C MET A 1 -20.43 -5.44 -2.38
N PHE A 2 -19.14 -5.12 -2.51
CA PHE A 2 -18.02 -5.54 -1.65
C PHE A 2 -17.26 -4.33 -1.10
N TYR A 3 -16.88 -4.37 0.18
CA TYR A 3 -16.10 -3.35 0.88
C TYR A 3 -14.94 -3.98 1.65
N PHE A 4 -13.76 -3.36 1.52
CA PHE A 4 -12.60 -3.63 2.36
C PHE A 4 -12.20 -2.37 3.12
N ARG A 5 -12.10 -2.48 4.45
CA ARG A 5 -11.89 -1.35 5.35
C ARG A 5 -10.72 -1.58 6.29
N ILE A 6 -10.05 -0.48 6.63
CA ILE A 6 -9.15 -0.42 7.79
C ILE A 6 -9.92 0.17 8.96
N ASN A 7 -9.87 -0.51 10.11
CA ASN A 7 -10.63 -0.13 11.30
C ASN A 7 -9.75 0.60 12.32
N LYS A 8 -8.54 0.05 12.54
CA LYS A 8 -7.58 0.54 13.53
C LYS A 8 -6.15 0.33 13.04
N VAL A 9 -5.26 1.26 13.37
CA VAL A 9 -3.81 1.06 13.29
C VAL A 9 -3.21 1.37 14.65
N LYS A 10 -2.46 0.42 15.20
CA LYS A 10 -1.64 0.62 16.40
C LYS A 10 -0.19 0.79 15.99
N ILE A 11 0.43 1.90 16.38
CA ILE A 11 1.88 2.11 16.25
C ILE A 11 2.51 1.84 17.61
N LEU A 12 3.40 0.84 17.70
CA LEU A 12 4.03 0.47 18.97
C LEU A 12 5.11 1.49 19.35
N ASN A 13 5.97 1.86 18.40
CA ASN A 13 7.01 2.88 18.57
C ASN A 13 6.99 3.87 17.40
N ASN A 14 6.80 5.16 17.68
CA ASN A 14 6.75 6.24 16.70
C ASN A 14 8.13 6.71 16.23
N LYS A 15 9.20 6.12 16.79
CA LYS A 15 10.62 6.38 16.51
C LYS A 15 11.04 7.85 16.68
N THR A 16 10.39 8.58 17.59
CA THR A 16 10.78 9.92 18.04
C THR A 16 11.69 9.77 19.25
N GLY A 17 12.90 10.34 19.17
CA GLY A 17 13.80 10.36 20.31
C GLY A 17 13.33 11.42 21.31
N LYS A 18 13.27 11.09 22.60
CA LYS A 18 13.28 12.12 23.63
C LYS A 18 14.64 12.83 23.55
N GLY A 19 14.66 14.16 23.55
CA GLY A 19 15.89 14.92 23.58
C GLY A 19 16.77 14.55 24.78
N ILE A 20 18.04 14.95 24.76
CA ILE A 20 19.07 14.61 25.78
C ILE A 20 18.66 15.02 27.22
N PHE A 21 17.66 15.88 27.37
CA PHE A 21 17.11 16.31 28.67
C PHE A 21 15.61 15.99 28.87
N GLY A 22 15.05 15.05 28.11
CA GLY A 22 13.62 14.72 28.17
C GLY A 22 12.69 15.80 27.59
N SER A 23 13.23 16.92 27.13
CA SER A 23 12.50 17.98 26.42
C SER A 23 12.34 17.61 24.94
N GLY A 24 11.25 16.94 24.63
CA GLY A 24 10.80 16.66 23.27
C GLY A 24 9.39 16.09 23.32
N SER A 25 8.49 16.58 22.47
CA SER A 25 7.16 15.98 22.36
C SER A 25 7.29 14.60 21.73
N ASP A 26 6.86 13.55 22.42
CA ASP A 26 6.74 12.19 21.91
C ASP A 26 5.55 12.09 20.93
N LYS A 27 5.65 12.83 19.83
CA LYS A 27 4.58 13.04 18.85
C LYS A 27 5.19 13.00 17.46
N ALA A 28 4.66 12.12 16.62
CA ALA A 28 5.00 12.00 15.22
C ALA A 28 3.81 12.41 14.33
N THR A 29 4.11 12.94 13.14
CA THR A 29 3.14 12.96 12.05
C THR A 29 3.34 11.71 11.22
N VAL A 30 2.29 10.92 11.03
CA VAL A 30 2.36 9.62 10.34
C VAL A 30 1.57 9.69 9.05
N GLN A 31 2.25 9.41 7.94
CA GLN A 31 1.64 9.21 6.64
C GLN A 31 1.34 7.73 6.45
N LEU A 32 0.10 7.43 6.11
CA LEU A 32 -0.32 6.08 5.73
C LEU A 32 -0.46 5.96 4.22
N TRP A 33 0.09 4.87 3.71
CA TRP A 33 -0.01 4.45 2.31
C TRP A 33 -0.69 3.10 2.27
N SER A 34 -1.63 2.94 1.35
CA SER A 34 -2.34 1.69 1.15
C SER A 34 -2.22 1.30 -0.31
N LEU A 35 -2.23 0.03 -0.67
CA LEU A 35 -2.28 -0.45 -2.05
C LEU A 35 -3.08 -1.73 -2.10
N ILE A 36 -4.25 -1.66 -2.74
CA ILE A 36 -5.06 -2.84 -3.05
C ILE A 36 -4.91 -3.13 -4.53
N VAL A 37 -4.49 -4.34 -4.83
CA VAL A 37 -4.36 -4.87 -6.18
C VAL A 37 -5.27 -6.07 -6.28
N ASN A 38 -6.07 -6.17 -7.33
CA ASN A 38 -6.87 -7.35 -7.61
C ASN A 38 -6.69 -7.75 -9.08
N GLY A 39 -7.26 -8.90 -9.46
CA GLY A 39 -7.15 -9.41 -10.83
C GLY A 39 -7.75 -8.53 -11.93
N ASN A 40 -8.49 -7.47 -11.57
CA ASN A 40 -9.19 -6.58 -12.50
C ASN A 40 -8.49 -5.21 -12.65
N ILE A 41 -7.24 -5.09 -12.20
CA ILE A 41 -6.50 -3.84 -12.34
C ILE A 41 -6.17 -3.59 -13.82
N ASP A 42 -6.64 -2.46 -14.33
CA ASP A 42 -6.28 -1.98 -15.66
C ASP A 42 -4.90 -1.33 -15.59
N LEU A 43 -3.90 -1.95 -16.23
CA LEU A 43 -2.54 -1.40 -16.36
C LEU A 43 -2.27 -1.05 -17.83
N PRO A 44 -1.90 0.20 -18.13
CA PRO A 44 -1.69 0.65 -19.50
C PRO A 44 -0.56 -0.14 -20.15
N ASN A 45 -0.76 -0.53 -21.41
CA ASN A 45 0.28 -1.04 -22.31
C ASN A 45 1.09 -2.23 -21.77
N LEU A 46 0.50 -3.06 -20.87
CA LEU A 46 1.19 -4.22 -20.30
C LEU A 46 1.60 -5.23 -21.38
N GLU A 47 0.74 -5.47 -22.37
CA GLU A 47 1.05 -6.32 -23.52
C GLU A 47 2.21 -5.75 -24.35
N GLU A 48 2.22 -4.44 -24.57
CA GLU A 48 3.30 -3.75 -25.29
C GLU A 48 4.62 -3.85 -24.52
N MET A 49 4.62 -3.71 -23.20
CA MET A 49 5.79 -3.89 -22.34
C MET A 49 6.42 -5.27 -22.51
N MET A 50 5.58 -6.30 -22.64
CA MET A 50 6.03 -7.69 -22.84
C MET A 50 6.54 -7.93 -24.28
N ALA A 51 5.96 -7.26 -25.27
CA ALA A 51 6.25 -7.50 -26.69
C ALA A 51 7.43 -6.66 -27.24
N THR A 52 7.66 -5.46 -26.70
CA THR A 52 8.68 -4.56 -27.24
C THR A 52 10.09 -5.00 -26.88
N ASN A 53 11.07 -4.68 -27.73
CA ASN A 53 12.51 -4.84 -27.44
C ASN A 53 13.21 -3.50 -27.14
N ASP A 54 12.51 -2.39 -27.33
CA ASP A 54 13.01 -1.06 -27.02
C ASP A 54 13.01 -0.82 -25.51
N GLN A 55 14.20 -0.66 -24.94
CA GLN A 55 14.40 -0.44 -23.51
C GLN A 55 13.88 0.94 -23.06
N ALA A 56 13.95 1.96 -23.91
CA ALA A 56 13.42 3.28 -23.57
C ALA A 56 11.89 3.23 -23.47
N ARG A 57 11.24 2.60 -24.45
CA ARG A 57 9.79 2.39 -24.44
C ARG A 57 9.32 1.54 -23.27
N LYS A 58 10.05 0.48 -22.91
CA LYS A 58 9.75 -0.31 -21.69
C LYS A 58 9.73 0.54 -20.44
N LYS A 59 10.77 1.35 -20.24
CA LYS A 59 10.88 2.22 -19.06
C LYS A 59 9.75 3.24 -19.00
N GLU A 60 9.33 3.79 -20.13
CA GLU A 60 8.19 4.69 -20.22
C GLU A 60 6.91 3.99 -19.75
N ILE A 61 6.61 2.79 -20.27
CA ILE A 61 5.42 2.03 -19.88
C ILE A 61 5.47 1.66 -18.38
N VAL A 62 6.62 1.22 -17.86
CA VAL A 62 6.77 0.91 -16.44
C VAL A 62 6.60 2.16 -15.57
N SER A 63 7.10 3.32 -16.02
CA SER A 63 6.90 4.60 -15.34
C SER A 63 5.41 4.95 -15.25
N ASP A 64 4.67 4.79 -16.33
CA ASP A 64 3.21 5.03 -16.37
C ASP A 64 2.46 4.09 -15.41
N ILE A 65 2.83 2.80 -15.41
CA ILE A 65 2.28 1.81 -14.48
C ILE A 65 2.55 2.22 -13.02
N VAL A 66 3.79 2.60 -12.69
CA VAL A 66 4.19 3.08 -11.36
C VAL A 66 3.36 4.29 -10.94
N GLN A 67 3.21 5.27 -11.83
CA GLN A 67 2.42 6.47 -11.56
C GLN A 67 0.95 6.14 -11.30
N LYS A 68 0.33 5.26 -12.12
CA LYS A 68 -1.07 4.84 -11.96
C LYS A 68 -1.29 4.11 -10.63
N VAL A 69 -0.38 3.19 -10.28
CA VAL A 69 -0.45 2.43 -9.02
C VAL A 69 -0.30 3.36 -7.81
N ALA A 70 0.66 4.28 -7.85
CA ALA A 70 0.97 5.14 -6.71
C ALA A 70 -0.02 6.30 -6.48
N ALA A 71 -0.56 6.89 -7.54
CA ALA A 71 -1.54 7.98 -7.44
C ALA A 71 -2.81 7.55 -6.69
N SER A 72 -3.07 6.23 -6.63
CA SER A 72 -4.34 5.74 -6.13
C SER A 72 -4.54 5.90 -4.61
N ARG A 73 -3.51 6.02 -3.76
CA ARG A 73 -3.70 5.64 -2.34
C ARG A 73 -2.73 6.20 -1.29
N ARG A 74 -2.84 7.50 -1.05
CA ARG A 74 -2.29 8.14 0.14
C ARG A 74 -3.43 8.61 1.04
N LEU A 75 -3.46 8.18 2.30
CA LEU A 75 -4.46 8.66 3.26
C LEU A 75 -4.08 10.04 3.81
N THR A 76 -5.00 10.74 4.45
CA THR A 76 -4.68 11.97 5.20
C THR A 76 -3.64 11.66 6.29
N PRO A 77 -2.56 12.46 6.42
CA PRO A 77 -1.61 12.28 7.52
C PRO A 77 -2.29 12.38 8.89
N ILE A 78 -1.87 11.54 9.83
CA ILE A 78 -2.33 11.58 11.22
C ILE A 78 -1.29 12.35 12.03
N GLU A 79 -1.69 13.45 12.66
CA GLU A 79 -0.82 14.25 13.51
C GLU A 79 -0.78 13.71 14.96
N SER A 80 0.30 14.05 15.67
CA SER A 80 0.43 13.78 17.11
C SER A 80 0.37 12.31 17.55
N VAL A 81 0.78 11.38 16.69
CA VAL A 81 0.85 9.94 17.00
C VAL A 81 1.93 9.68 18.06
N ARG A 82 1.56 8.98 19.13
CA ARG A 82 2.46 8.59 20.24
C ARG A 82 2.81 7.11 20.20
N ASP A 83 3.76 6.69 21.03
CA ASP A 83 4.03 5.28 21.25
C ASP A 83 2.79 4.56 21.81
N ASN A 84 2.59 3.32 21.36
CA ASN A 84 1.43 2.46 21.67
C ASN A 84 0.05 3.09 21.39
N MET A 85 -0.02 4.13 20.57
CA MET A 85 -1.28 4.79 20.24
C MET A 85 -2.11 3.93 19.27
N ASP A 86 -3.36 3.70 19.64
CA ASP A 86 -4.38 3.18 18.75
C ASP A 86 -5.01 4.34 17.96
N VAL A 87 -4.94 4.26 16.63
CA VAL A 87 -5.58 5.19 15.71
C VAL A 87 -6.80 4.52 15.10
N PHE A 88 -7.99 5.05 15.40
CA PHE A 88 -9.27 4.55 14.88
C PHE A 88 -9.73 5.35 13.67
N PHE A 89 -10.36 4.66 12.72
CA PHE A 89 -10.90 5.26 11.50
C PHE A 89 -12.42 5.44 11.59
N GLY A 90 -12.86 6.24 12.56
CA GLY A 90 -14.28 6.37 12.87
C GLY A 90 -14.87 5.10 13.48
N ASP A 91 -16.20 5.05 13.59
CA ASP A 91 -16.97 3.93 14.10
C ASP A 91 -17.10 2.78 13.08
N THR A 92 -17.14 3.10 11.78
CA THR A 92 -17.33 2.12 10.71
C THR A 92 -16.06 1.66 10.00
N GLY A 93 -14.90 2.23 10.36
CA GLY A 93 -13.65 2.09 9.60
C GLY A 93 -13.60 2.97 8.35
N TYR A 94 -12.44 3.02 7.70
CA TYR A 94 -12.21 3.74 6.44
C TYR A 94 -12.15 2.76 5.26
N VAL A 95 -12.95 3.02 4.23
CA VAL A 95 -13.00 2.18 3.01
C VAL A 95 -11.73 2.35 2.19
N LEU A 96 -10.94 1.28 2.08
CA LEU A 96 -9.72 1.23 1.27
C LEU A 96 -9.96 0.70 -0.14
N PHE A 97 -11.04 -0.07 -0.32
CA PHE A 97 -11.41 -0.64 -1.61
C PHE A 97 -12.89 -1.01 -1.63
N GLN A 98 -13.51 -0.82 -2.80
CA GLN A 98 -14.89 -1.18 -3.07
C GLN A 98 -14.99 -1.82 -4.46
N SER A 99 -15.91 -2.76 -4.62
CA SER A 99 -16.18 -3.44 -5.88
C SER A 99 -17.65 -3.84 -5.95
N ARG A 100 -18.24 -3.87 -7.15
CA ARG A 100 -19.62 -4.36 -7.32
C ARG A 100 -19.73 -5.84 -7.01
N GLU A 101 -18.73 -6.60 -7.42
CA GLU A 101 -18.61 -8.05 -7.21
C GLU A 101 -17.63 -8.37 -6.10
N ILE A 102 -17.85 -9.51 -5.42
CA ILE A 102 -16.91 -10.06 -4.43
C ILE A 102 -15.66 -10.56 -5.19
N PRO A 103 -14.49 -9.92 -5.03
CA PRO A 103 -13.29 -10.31 -5.77
C PRO A 103 -12.86 -11.72 -5.37
N MET A 104 -12.42 -12.52 -6.34
CA MET A 104 -11.86 -13.85 -6.05
C MET A 104 -10.59 -13.77 -5.21
N ASP A 105 -9.80 -12.73 -5.41
CA ASP A 105 -8.59 -12.44 -4.65
C ASP A 105 -8.22 -10.96 -4.73
N PHE A 106 -7.42 -10.52 -3.76
CA PHE A 106 -6.72 -9.24 -3.80
C PHE A 106 -5.49 -9.27 -2.89
N SER A 107 -4.49 -8.45 -3.22
CA SER A 107 -3.36 -8.14 -2.35
C SER A 107 -3.54 -6.77 -1.72
N TRP A 108 -3.16 -6.67 -0.46
CA TRP A 108 -3.05 -5.41 0.28
C TRP A 108 -1.63 -5.17 0.74
N GLN A 109 -1.08 -4.03 0.34
CA GLN A 109 0.17 -3.50 0.82
C GLN A 109 -0.11 -2.21 1.60
N PHE A 110 0.48 -2.05 2.77
CA PHE A 110 0.19 -0.92 3.64
C PHE A 110 1.46 -0.50 4.37
N ALA A 111 1.74 0.80 4.42
CA ALA A 111 2.86 1.31 5.17
C ALA A 111 2.51 2.54 6.00
N ALA A 112 3.16 2.62 7.15
CA ALA A 112 3.15 3.78 8.01
C ALA A 112 4.54 4.42 8.00
N ILE A 113 4.63 5.69 7.63
CA ILE A 113 5.89 6.43 7.54
C ILE A 113 5.80 7.66 8.42
N LYS A 114 6.76 7.83 9.32
CA LYS A 114 6.93 9.09 10.04
C LYS A 114 7.42 10.15 9.09
N LEU A 115 6.70 11.26 8.99
CA LEU A 115 7.10 12.45 8.24
C LEU A 115 7.98 13.36 9.10
N ASN A 116 9.13 13.77 8.58
CA ASN A 116 9.94 14.82 9.20
C ASN A 116 9.55 16.24 8.74
N ASN A 117 8.94 16.38 7.56
CA ASN A 117 8.39 17.63 7.05
C ASN A 117 6.89 17.51 6.81
N LYS A 118 6.11 18.56 7.13
CA LYS A 118 4.63 18.55 7.08
C LYS A 118 4.03 18.46 5.68
N THR A 119 4.81 18.77 4.63
CA THR A 119 4.35 18.77 3.24
C THR A 119 5.25 17.91 2.37
N ARG A 120 4.71 16.76 1.94
CA ARG A 120 5.29 15.89 0.91
C ARG A 120 4.41 15.96 -0.32
N ASP A 121 5.00 16.39 -1.43
CA ASP A 121 4.38 16.40 -2.74
C ASP A 121 4.49 15.00 -3.35
N ILE A 122 3.34 14.39 -3.67
CA ILE A 122 3.26 13.06 -4.29
C ILE A 122 4.04 13.04 -5.60
N GLY A 123 3.97 14.12 -6.40
CA GLY A 123 4.71 14.22 -7.65
C GLY A 123 6.22 14.13 -7.43
N ARG A 124 6.74 14.79 -6.38
CA ARG A 124 8.15 14.69 -6.01
C ARG A 124 8.54 13.31 -5.47
N GLU A 125 7.65 12.66 -4.72
CA GLU A 125 7.88 11.28 -4.26
C GLU A 125 7.92 10.30 -5.44
N MET A 126 7.07 10.48 -6.43
CA MET A 126 7.07 9.65 -7.63
C MET A 126 8.29 9.88 -8.50
N GLN A 127 8.70 11.14 -8.65
CA GLN A 127 9.98 11.44 -9.29
C GLN A 127 11.15 10.81 -8.53
N ASN A 128 11.12 10.73 -7.20
CA ASN A 128 12.15 10.01 -6.46
C ASN A 128 12.11 8.49 -6.67
N VAL A 129 10.94 7.90 -6.94
CA VAL A 129 10.80 6.47 -7.25
C VAL A 129 11.31 6.17 -8.65
N ILE A 130 10.90 6.94 -9.64
CA ILE A 130 11.28 6.77 -11.06
C ILE A 130 12.76 7.07 -11.27
N ASN A 131 13.31 8.08 -10.58
CA ASN A 131 14.73 8.43 -10.67
C ASN A 131 15.60 7.65 -9.66
N HIS A 132 15.07 6.62 -9.00
CA HIS A 132 15.87 5.79 -8.09
C HIS A 132 16.83 4.90 -8.89
N ASN A 133 18.03 4.66 -8.38
CA ASN A 133 19.04 3.81 -9.05
C ASN A 133 18.53 2.38 -9.33
N ASP A 134 17.58 1.90 -8.52
CA ASP A 134 16.98 0.57 -8.66
C ASP A 134 15.80 0.53 -9.66
N PHE A 135 15.35 1.67 -10.18
CA PHE A 135 14.23 1.72 -11.12
C PHE A 135 14.56 1.01 -12.44
N ASP A 136 15.74 1.28 -12.99
CA ASP A 136 16.18 0.67 -14.25
C ASP A 136 16.29 -0.87 -14.14
N PRO A 137 16.98 -1.44 -13.13
CA PRO A 137 16.94 -2.89 -12.89
C PRO A 137 15.53 -3.45 -12.68
N PHE A 138 14.66 -2.72 -11.96
CA PHE A 138 13.28 -3.12 -11.74
C PHE A 138 12.49 -3.18 -13.06
N ALA A 139 12.50 -2.09 -13.84
CA ALA A 139 11.81 -2.01 -15.13
C ALA A 139 12.25 -3.10 -16.11
N ASN A 140 13.54 -3.46 -16.08
CA ASN A 140 14.08 -4.52 -16.93
C ASN A 140 13.68 -5.94 -16.48
N SER A 141 13.48 -6.15 -15.17
CA SER A 141 13.11 -7.47 -14.61
C SER A 141 11.60 -7.72 -14.61
N LEU A 142 10.78 -6.66 -14.56
CA LEU A 142 9.32 -6.76 -14.48
C LEU A 142 8.69 -7.63 -15.59
N PRO A 143 9.07 -7.51 -16.88
CA PRO A 143 8.49 -8.36 -17.92
C PRO A 143 8.69 -9.86 -17.70
N ALA A 144 9.87 -10.26 -17.18
CA ALA A 144 10.16 -11.66 -16.90
C ALA A 144 9.32 -12.18 -15.71
N LEU A 145 9.13 -11.35 -14.68
CA LEU A 145 8.28 -11.68 -13.53
C LEU A 145 6.82 -11.83 -13.93
N VAL A 146 6.36 -10.99 -14.85
CA VAL A 146 4.97 -10.93 -15.31
C VAL A 146 4.65 -12.02 -16.34
N GLY A 147 5.55 -12.29 -17.28
CA GLY A 147 5.34 -13.29 -18.33
C GLY A 147 5.28 -14.74 -17.85
N ALA A 148 5.66 -15.00 -16.59
CA ALA A 148 5.65 -16.33 -15.98
C ALA A 148 4.35 -16.65 -15.20
N THR A 149 3.36 -15.76 -15.17
CA THR A 149 2.18 -15.90 -14.29
C THR A 149 0.86 -16.00 -15.04
N VAL A 150 -0.14 -16.55 -14.35
CA VAL A 150 -1.51 -16.72 -14.86
C VAL A 150 -2.26 -15.39 -14.96
N ASN A 151 -1.91 -14.41 -14.10
CA ASN A 151 -2.50 -13.07 -14.13
C ASN A 151 -1.39 -12.00 -14.18
N PRO A 152 -0.92 -11.66 -15.39
CA PRO A 152 0.12 -10.67 -15.63
C PRO A 152 -0.14 -9.30 -14.97
N ALA A 153 -1.36 -8.77 -15.10
CA ALA A 153 -1.71 -7.45 -14.59
C ALA A 153 -1.67 -7.40 -13.05
N PHE A 154 -2.21 -8.44 -12.41
CA PHE A 154 -2.13 -8.58 -10.96
C PHE A 154 -0.68 -8.64 -10.48
N THR A 155 0.13 -9.52 -11.09
CA THR A 155 1.55 -9.66 -10.73
C THR A 155 2.30 -8.34 -10.91
N ALA A 156 2.11 -7.66 -12.05
CA ALA A 156 2.76 -6.39 -12.34
C ALA A 156 2.45 -5.34 -11.27
N ALA A 157 1.18 -5.17 -10.91
CA ALA A 157 0.78 -4.20 -9.91
C ALA A 157 1.27 -4.54 -8.49
N VAL A 158 1.32 -5.83 -8.13
CA VAL A 158 1.90 -6.27 -6.85
C VAL A 158 3.39 -5.95 -6.79
N GLU A 159 4.15 -6.28 -7.82
CA GLU A 159 5.60 -6.03 -7.87
C GLU A 159 5.92 -4.53 -7.92
N VAL A 160 5.17 -3.75 -8.70
CA VAL A 160 5.26 -2.29 -8.72
C VAL A 160 4.96 -1.70 -7.34
N GLY A 161 3.93 -2.21 -6.67
CA GLY A 161 3.64 -1.84 -5.28
C GLY A 161 4.83 -2.08 -4.36
N LYS A 162 5.36 -3.30 -4.36
CA LYS A 162 6.52 -3.68 -3.54
C LYS A 162 7.72 -2.80 -3.85
N PHE A 163 7.96 -2.48 -5.12
CA PHE A 163 9.02 -1.56 -5.54
C PHE A 163 8.81 -0.16 -4.94
N ILE A 164 7.62 0.44 -5.10
CA ILE A 164 7.29 1.75 -4.52
C ILE A 164 7.51 1.74 -3.00
N PHE A 165 6.95 0.76 -2.28
CA PHE A 165 7.10 0.65 -0.84
C PHE A 165 8.55 0.40 -0.42
N GLY A 166 9.32 -0.38 -1.19
CA GLY A 166 10.74 -0.59 -0.99
C GLY A 166 11.54 0.71 -1.11
N ILE A 167 11.25 1.53 -2.12
CA ILE A 167 11.87 2.85 -2.27
C ILE A 167 11.45 3.80 -1.15
N LEU A 168 10.19 3.78 -0.72
CA LEU A 168 9.71 4.58 0.42
C LEU A 168 10.40 4.16 1.73
N ALA A 169 10.57 2.85 1.94
CA ALA A 169 11.30 2.28 3.06
C ALA A 169 12.77 2.69 3.05
N ASN A 170 13.45 2.54 1.90
CA ASN A 170 14.85 2.89 1.72
C ASN A 170 15.09 4.39 1.94
N ASN A 171 14.26 5.24 1.34
CA ASN A 171 14.27 6.67 1.59
C ASN A 171 14.07 6.99 3.07
N SER A 172 13.22 6.25 3.78
CA SER A 172 13.00 6.41 5.22
C SER A 172 14.12 5.79 6.09
N ALA A 173 15.05 5.02 5.52
CA ALA A 173 16.24 4.58 6.24
C ALA A 173 17.37 5.63 6.13
N HIS A 174 17.46 6.31 4.98
CA HIS A 174 18.55 7.24 4.69
C HIS A 174 18.19 8.73 4.85
N LYS A 175 16.92 9.10 4.82
CA LYS A 175 16.42 10.45 5.13
C LYS A 175 15.93 10.50 6.59
N LYS A 176 15.62 11.69 7.11
CA LYS A 176 15.12 11.88 8.49
C LYS A 176 13.73 11.25 8.76
N ASP A 177 13.03 10.81 7.71
CA ASP A 177 11.80 10.05 7.86
C ASP A 177 12.10 8.68 8.43
N LYS A 178 11.09 7.97 8.94
CA LYS A 178 11.30 6.63 9.47
C LYS A 178 10.12 5.73 9.13
N GLN A 179 10.38 4.55 8.59
CA GLN A 179 9.35 3.52 8.46
C GLN A 179 8.92 3.09 9.86
N LEU A 180 7.61 3.19 10.13
CA LEU A 180 6.98 2.76 11.36
C LEU A 180 6.27 1.42 11.21
N GLY A 181 5.84 1.07 10.00
CA GLY A 181 5.21 -0.21 9.73
C GLY A 181 5.14 -0.52 8.24
N LEU A 182 5.10 -1.80 7.92
CA LEU A 182 4.96 -2.34 6.56
C LEU A 182 4.21 -3.67 6.62
N LEU A 183 3.07 -3.75 5.95
CA LEU A 183 2.21 -4.93 5.89
C LEU A 183 2.01 -5.32 4.44
N TYR A 184 2.28 -6.58 4.12
CA TYR A 184 1.92 -7.19 2.84
C TYR A 184 1.04 -8.40 3.12
N MET A 185 -0.13 -8.45 2.51
CA MET A 185 -0.99 -9.62 2.56
C MET A 185 -1.65 -9.88 1.22
N SER A 186 -1.96 -11.15 0.98
CA SER A 186 -2.82 -11.59 -0.11
C SER A 186 -3.97 -12.35 0.50
N LEU A 187 -5.18 -12.05 0.04
CA LEU A 187 -6.41 -12.66 0.50
C LEU A 187 -7.13 -13.23 -0.72
N ASN A 188 -7.64 -14.44 -0.59
CA ASN A 188 -8.52 -15.05 -1.57
C ASN A 188 -9.85 -15.42 -0.93
N ARG A 189 -10.90 -15.43 -1.75
CA ARG A 189 -12.27 -15.67 -1.31
C ARG A 189 -12.41 -17.02 -0.63
N VAL A 190 -11.89 -18.08 -1.24
CA VAL A 190 -12.08 -19.47 -0.79
C VAL A 190 -11.59 -19.66 0.66
N GLU A 191 -10.43 -19.13 0.98
CA GLU A 191 -9.79 -19.37 2.28
C GLU A 191 -10.10 -18.27 3.30
N HIS A 192 -10.30 -17.03 2.86
CA HIS A 192 -10.27 -15.88 3.77
C HIS A 192 -11.63 -15.22 3.98
N TYR A 193 -12.50 -15.19 2.97
CA TYR A 193 -13.77 -14.46 3.00
C TYR A 193 -14.82 -15.11 2.09
N LEU A 194 -15.08 -16.41 2.27
CA LEU A 194 -15.92 -17.21 1.35
C LEU A 194 -17.29 -16.57 1.08
N HIS A 195 -17.91 -16.05 2.14
CA HIS A 195 -19.21 -15.38 2.12
C HIS A 195 -19.11 -13.86 2.08
N GLY A 196 -17.95 -13.31 1.72
CA GLY A 196 -17.73 -11.87 1.63
C GLY A 196 -17.68 -11.16 2.98
N VAL A 197 -17.45 -11.89 4.08
CA VAL A 197 -17.31 -11.32 5.43
C VAL A 197 -16.01 -11.81 6.06
N ARG A 198 -15.29 -10.89 6.68
CA ARG A 198 -14.11 -11.19 7.50
C ARG A 198 -13.85 -10.03 8.46
N ASP A 199 -13.50 -10.32 9.70
CA ASP A 199 -12.98 -9.33 10.62
C ASP A 199 -11.70 -9.88 11.28
N ARG A 200 -10.67 -9.04 11.36
CA ARG A 200 -9.39 -9.41 11.97
C ARG A 200 -8.87 -8.24 12.79
N GLN A 201 -8.38 -8.57 13.97
CA GLN A 201 -7.80 -7.63 14.91
C GLN A 201 -6.34 -7.97 15.17
N ASP A 202 -5.56 -6.93 15.47
CA ASP A 202 -4.17 -6.98 15.90
C ASP A 202 -3.24 -7.76 14.97
N VAL A 203 -3.52 -7.73 13.65
CA VAL A 203 -2.72 -8.38 12.63
C VAL A 203 -1.33 -7.73 12.60
N PRO A 204 -0.25 -8.49 12.86
CA PRO A 204 1.09 -7.93 12.92
C PRO A 204 1.58 -7.56 11.52
N ASP A 205 2.32 -6.46 11.45
CA ASP A 205 3.06 -6.08 10.26
C ASP A 205 4.42 -6.79 10.18
N LEU A 206 5.11 -6.65 9.04
CA LEU A 206 6.43 -7.25 8.81
C LEU A 206 7.54 -6.60 9.63
N SER A 207 7.38 -5.36 10.09
CA SER A 207 8.38 -4.69 10.94
C SER A 207 8.27 -5.03 12.42
N GLY A 208 7.16 -5.67 12.84
CA GLY A 208 6.86 -5.94 14.24
C GLY A 208 6.54 -4.68 15.07
N ASN A 209 6.34 -3.53 14.44
CA ASN A 209 6.14 -2.24 15.09
C ASN A 209 4.74 -1.64 14.85
N MET A 210 3.91 -2.32 14.05
CA MET A 210 2.56 -1.91 13.73
C MET A 210 1.60 -3.10 13.83
N ARG A 211 0.39 -2.85 14.32
CA ARG A 211 -0.74 -3.79 14.26
C ARG A 211 -1.92 -3.15 13.56
N VAL A 212 -2.67 -3.95 12.81
CA VAL A 212 -3.77 -3.45 11.99
C VAL A 212 -5.03 -4.28 12.23
N ASP A 213 -6.15 -3.58 12.39
CA ASP A 213 -7.47 -4.16 12.38
C ASP A 213 -8.14 -3.83 11.04
N TYR A 214 -8.77 -4.81 10.42
CA TYR A 214 -9.43 -4.63 9.14
C TYR A 214 -10.69 -5.48 9.04
N SER A 215 -11.62 -5.04 8.19
CA SER A 215 -12.85 -5.77 7.91
C SER A 215 -13.10 -5.89 6.41
N ILE A 216 -13.74 -7.00 6.04
CA ILE A 216 -14.36 -7.26 4.74
C ILE A 216 -15.85 -7.43 4.99
N PHE A 217 -16.66 -6.76 4.18
CA PHE A 217 -18.09 -6.89 4.18
C PHE A 217 -18.63 -6.86 2.75
N ALA A 218 -19.54 -7.77 2.43
CA ALA A 218 -20.21 -7.81 1.15
C ALA A 218 -21.68 -8.21 1.32
N TYR A 219 -22.50 -7.75 0.39
CA TYR A 219 -23.91 -8.10 0.27
C TYR A 219 -24.29 -8.20 -1.20
N ASP A 220 -25.34 -8.95 -1.51
CA ASP A 220 -25.94 -8.97 -2.85
C ASP A 220 -26.93 -7.82 -2.97
N ASP A 221 -26.76 -6.98 -3.98
CA ASP A 221 -27.64 -5.83 -4.23
C ASP A 221 -29.09 -6.29 -4.52
N GLU A 222 -29.27 -7.49 -5.08
CA GLU A 222 -30.58 -8.08 -5.40
C GLU A 222 -31.42 -8.41 -4.16
N LYS A 223 -30.80 -8.66 -3.00
CA LYS A 223 -31.50 -9.05 -1.76
C LYS A 223 -31.90 -7.88 -0.86
N ILE A 224 -31.59 -6.64 -1.26
CA ILE A 224 -31.94 -5.44 -0.48
C ILE A 224 -33.34 -4.93 -0.84
N HIS A 225 -33.93 -5.43 -1.92
CA HIS A 225 -35.24 -5.04 -2.43
C HIS A 225 -36.34 -6.10 -2.26
N GLU A 226 -36.08 -7.16 -1.50
CA GLU A 226 -37.09 -8.11 -0.98
C GLU A 226 -37.49 -7.75 0.45
#